data_AF-A0AA35QWQ0-F1
#
_entry.id   AF-A0AA35QWQ0-F1
#
_cell.length_a   1.000
_cell.length_b   1.000
_cell.length_c   1.000
_cell.angle_alpha   90.00
_cell.angle_beta   90.00
_cell.angle_gamma   90.00
#
_symmetry.space_group_name_H-M   'P 1'
#
loop_
_entity.id
_entity.type
_entity.pdbx_description
1 polymer ?
#
loop_
_entity_poly.entity_id
_entity_poly.type
_entity_poly.pdbx_seq_one_letter_code
_entity_poly.pdbx_strand_id
1 'polypeptide(L)'
;MMAALVIQWLALASLLAGGAVSLDNGLALTPPMGWMSWERYRCNVDCTTDPYNCISEELYMEMADRLVDQGYKDLGYEFVNIDVHSRGLKLGIYGDIGTMTCGGYPGSYGHIETDAMTYAEWGVDMVKVDGCYANETVFAEGYPAMGKALNATGRPIVYSCSWPAYLKDPDYATISKTCNLWRNYDDIQDSWDSVLSIILHYAEGQDVFGNLDQQMSQMAMWAIFASPLLMSNDLWNIPEDSREILQNPEVIAVNQDKLGVQGKLVSSSTTSHPHSPKETTLYVFAKPLSTGSVAVALLNTDDQGTPRNMTVSLQEAGLKVTSARVRDLFELKDIGVFNSKVTLSVNPSGGVRLLLLTPVSP
;
A
#
# COMPACT_ATOMS: atom_id res chain seq x y z
N MET A 1 13.21 -28.84 60.69
CA MET A 1 12.43 -29.88 59.97
C MET A 1 11.23 -29.18 59.35
N MET A 2 11.33 -28.79 58.08
CA MET A 2 10.80 -29.53 56.91
C MET A 2 9.26 -29.46 56.85
N ALA A 3 8.59 -29.09 55.77
CA ALA A 3 8.95 -28.56 54.46
C ALA A 3 7.67 -27.94 53.88
N ALA A 4 7.75 -26.76 53.26
CA ALA A 4 6.63 -26.14 52.56
C ALA A 4 6.52 -26.75 51.15
N LEU A 5 5.31 -27.21 50.80
CA LEU A 5 4.94 -27.77 49.51
C LEU A 5 5.05 -26.71 48.40
N VAL A 6 5.90 -26.98 47.42
CA VAL A 6 5.98 -26.26 46.15
C VAL A 6 4.91 -26.82 45.22
N ILE A 7 3.88 -26.02 44.90
CA ILE A 7 2.98 -26.28 43.77
C ILE A 7 3.48 -25.42 42.60
N GLN A 8 4.22 -26.05 41.68
CA GLN A 8 4.55 -25.46 40.39
C GLN A 8 3.30 -25.48 39.50
N TRP A 9 2.74 -24.29 39.25
CA TRP A 9 1.82 -24.09 38.13
C TRP A 9 2.63 -23.88 36.86
N LEU A 10 2.71 -24.91 36.01
CA LEU A 10 3.08 -24.75 34.61
C LEU A 10 1.92 -24.06 33.88
N ALA A 11 1.97 -22.74 33.81
CA ALA A 11 1.15 -22.00 32.85
C ALA A 11 1.75 -22.20 31.46
N LEU A 12 1.30 -23.22 30.74
CA LEU A 12 1.40 -23.23 29.28
C LEU A 12 0.46 -22.14 28.78
N ALA A 13 0.97 -20.92 28.64
CA ALA A 13 0.35 -19.92 27.78
C ALA A 13 0.56 -20.38 26.33
N SER A 14 -0.40 -21.14 25.81
CA SER A 14 -0.52 -21.37 24.38
C SER A 14 -0.70 -20.00 23.71
N LEU A 15 0.36 -19.50 23.06
CA LEU A 15 0.23 -18.51 22.00
C LEU A 15 -0.56 -19.17 20.86
N LEU A 16 -1.88 -19.16 20.97
CA LEU A 16 -2.73 -19.19 19.79
C LEU A 16 -2.58 -17.81 19.16
N ALA A 17 -1.55 -17.66 18.31
CA ALA A 17 -1.65 -16.70 17.24
C ALA A 17 -2.91 -17.09 16.46
N GLY A 18 -4.01 -16.38 16.70
CA GLY A 18 -5.21 -16.53 15.89
C GLY A 18 -4.82 -16.19 14.47
N GLY A 19 -4.53 -17.21 13.66
CA GLY A 19 -4.35 -17.02 12.23
C GLY A 19 -5.62 -16.40 11.70
N ALA A 20 -5.54 -15.17 11.20
CA ALA A 20 -6.61 -14.60 10.42
C ALA A 20 -6.76 -15.48 9.18
N VAL A 21 -7.92 -16.12 9.02
CA VAL A 21 -8.24 -16.85 7.78
C VAL A 21 -8.58 -15.79 6.75
N SER A 22 -7.70 -15.59 5.77
CA SER A 22 -7.92 -14.71 4.61
C SER A 22 -8.37 -15.50 3.39
N LEU A 23 -8.69 -14.81 2.29
CA LEU A 23 -8.91 -15.42 0.99
C LEU A 23 -7.66 -16.19 0.61
N ASP A 24 -7.79 -17.51 0.51
CA ASP A 24 -6.68 -18.43 0.24
C ASP A 24 -6.80 -18.99 -1.18
N ASN A 25 -6.63 -18.10 -2.16
CA ASN A 25 -6.54 -18.46 -3.57
C ASN A 25 -5.08 -18.59 -4.06
N GLY A 26 -4.11 -18.57 -3.13
CA GLY A 26 -2.68 -18.65 -3.44
C GLY A 26 -2.06 -17.40 -4.08
N LEU A 27 -2.81 -16.29 -4.17
CA LEU A 27 -2.36 -15.02 -4.77
C LEU A 27 -2.19 -13.92 -3.71
N ALA A 28 -1.53 -12.82 -4.11
CA ALA A 28 -1.28 -11.63 -3.28
C ALA A 28 -0.60 -11.96 -1.92
N LEU A 29 0.32 -12.93 -1.92
CA LEU A 29 1.15 -13.27 -0.75
C LEU A 29 2.11 -12.13 -0.36
N THR A 30 2.41 -11.26 -1.32
CA THR A 30 3.00 -9.93 -1.13
C THR A 30 2.10 -8.89 -1.81
N PRO A 31 2.18 -7.60 -1.43
CA PRO A 31 1.34 -6.56 -2.03
C PRO A 31 1.50 -6.51 -3.56
N PRO A 32 0.42 -6.45 -4.36
CA PRO A 32 0.53 -6.32 -5.81
C PRO A 32 1.29 -5.05 -6.23
N MET A 33 2.09 -5.16 -7.29
CA MET A 33 2.81 -4.05 -7.90
C MET A 33 2.47 -3.95 -9.39
N GLY A 34 2.24 -2.74 -9.90
CA GLY A 34 1.82 -2.56 -11.29
C GLY A 34 1.49 -1.11 -11.63
N TRP A 35 0.64 -0.93 -12.63
CA TRP A 35 0.19 0.37 -13.12
C TRP A 35 -1.32 0.36 -13.38
N MET A 36 -1.99 1.46 -13.05
CA MET A 36 -3.42 1.70 -13.26
C MET A 36 -3.66 3.11 -13.81
N SER A 37 -4.67 3.28 -14.64
CA SER A 37 -4.91 4.52 -15.38
C SER A 37 -5.65 5.61 -14.60
N TRP A 38 -6.37 5.25 -13.52
CA TRP A 38 -7.43 6.10 -12.94
C TRP A 38 -6.97 7.49 -12.50
N GLU A 39 -5.92 7.60 -11.70
CA GLU A 39 -5.54 8.89 -11.09
C GLU A 39 -5.03 9.87 -12.16
N ARG A 40 -4.24 9.39 -13.13
CA ARG A 40 -3.61 10.26 -14.15
C ARG A 40 -4.50 10.51 -15.37
N TYR A 41 -5.24 9.50 -15.83
CA TYR A 41 -5.98 9.53 -17.10
C TYR A 41 -7.51 9.62 -16.93
N ARG A 42 -8.02 9.30 -15.73
CA ARG A 42 -9.42 9.47 -15.34
C ARG A 42 -10.38 8.81 -16.36
N CYS A 43 -11.53 9.44 -16.64
CA CYS A 43 -12.51 8.99 -17.63
C CYS A 43 -12.33 9.66 -19.01
N ASN A 44 -11.10 10.01 -19.42
CA ASN A 44 -10.91 10.65 -20.72
C ASN A 44 -11.19 9.65 -21.85
N VAL A 45 -12.26 9.86 -22.61
CA VAL A 45 -12.62 9.00 -23.78
C VAL A 45 -12.58 9.77 -25.10
N ASP A 46 -12.13 11.03 -25.10
CA ASP A 46 -12.00 11.83 -26.31
C ASP A 46 -10.68 11.54 -27.03
N CYS A 47 -10.61 10.37 -27.67
CA CYS A 47 -9.47 9.98 -28.49
C CYS A 47 -9.33 10.77 -29.79
N THR A 48 -10.30 11.63 -30.13
CA THR A 48 -10.21 12.45 -31.35
C THR A 48 -9.37 13.69 -31.10
N THR A 49 -9.59 14.36 -29.96
CA THR A 49 -8.86 15.57 -29.62
C THR A 49 -7.65 15.33 -28.72
N ASP A 50 -7.63 14.21 -27.98
CA ASP A 50 -6.56 13.84 -27.06
C ASP A 50 -6.16 12.35 -27.18
N PRO A 51 -5.65 11.92 -28.36
CA PRO A 51 -5.41 10.51 -28.67
C PRO A 51 -4.37 9.83 -27.76
N TYR A 52 -3.45 10.59 -27.19
CA TYR A 52 -2.35 10.06 -26.36
C TYR A 52 -2.69 9.94 -24.87
N ASN A 53 -3.78 10.56 -24.40
CA ASN A 53 -4.21 10.48 -23.00
C ASN A 53 -5.62 9.93 -22.82
N CYS A 54 -6.32 9.56 -23.90
CA CYS A 54 -7.60 8.90 -23.79
C CYS A 54 -7.44 7.44 -23.36
N ILE A 55 -8.46 6.89 -22.69
CA ILE A 55 -8.53 5.48 -22.33
C ILE A 55 -8.77 4.65 -23.60
N SER A 56 -7.67 4.11 -24.13
CA SER A 56 -7.63 3.30 -25.35
C SER A 56 -6.69 2.11 -25.19
N GLU A 57 -6.82 1.11 -26.07
CA GLU A 57 -5.86 0.01 -26.16
C GLU A 57 -4.41 0.52 -26.35
N GLU A 58 -4.24 1.53 -27.19
CA GLU A 58 -2.94 2.15 -27.48
C GLU A 58 -2.27 2.68 -26.21
N LEU A 59 -3.01 3.42 -25.37
CA LEU A 59 -2.50 3.91 -24.08
C LEU A 59 -1.94 2.77 -23.22
N TYR A 60 -2.72 1.69 -23.03
CA TYR A 60 -2.29 0.59 -22.17
C TYR A 60 -1.14 -0.21 -22.77
N MET A 61 -1.10 -0.38 -24.09
CA MET A 61 -0.01 -1.06 -24.79
C MET A 61 1.29 -0.26 -24.69
N GLU A 62 1.24 1.06 -24.81
CA GLU A 62 2.39 1.93 -24.62
C GLU A 62 2.91 1.86 -23.18
N MET A 63 2.03 1.92 -22.17
CA MET A 63 2.43 1.81 -20.76
C MET A 63 3.02 0.44 -20.45
N ALA A 64 2.48 -0.63 -21.04
CA ALA A 64 3.02 -1.98 -20.92
C ALA A 64 4.43 -2.08 -21.54
N ASP A 65 4.63 -1.51 -22.74
CA ASP A 65 5.97 -1.44 -23.35
C ASP A 65 6.94 -0.68 -22.46
N ARG A 66 6.53 0.45 -21.85
CA ARG A 66 7.39 1.23 -20.95
C ARG A 66 7.74 0.47 -19.67
N LEU A 67 6.81 -0.29 -19.08
CA LEU A 67 7.09 -1.11 -17.90
C LEU A 67 8.18 -2.14 -18.16
N VAL A 68 8.19 -2.74 -19.36
CA VAL A 68 9.23 -3.69 -19.79
C VAL A 68 10.52 -2.95 -20.11
N ASP A 69 10.47 -1.99 -21.05
CA ASP A 69 11.66 -1.33 -21.61
C ASP A 69 12.43 -0.50 -20.57
N GLN A 70 11.74 0.05 -19.57
CA GLN A 70 12.34 0.88 -18.53
C GLN A 70 12.64 0.12 -17.23
N GLY A 71 12.54 -1.22 -17.23
CA GLY A 71 12.99 -2.08 -16.12
C GLY A 71 12.05 -2.17 -14.92
N TYR A 72 10.85 -1.58 -14.96
CA TYR A 72 9.86 -1.71 -13.87
C TYR A 72 9.41 -3.16 -13.68
N LYS A 73 9.21 -3.90 -14.78
CA LYS A 73 8.84 -5.31 -14.73
C LYS A 73 9.88 -6.15 -13.98
N ASP A 74 11.17 -5.89 -14.20
CA ASP A 74 12.27 -6.62 -13.55
C ASP A 74 12.33 -6.37 -12.03
N LEU A 75 11.73 -5.26 -11.57
CA LEU A 75 11.56 -4.90 -10.16
C LEU A 75 10.25 -5.41 -9.56
N GLY A 76 9.39 -6.06 -10.34
CA GLY A 76 8.15 -6.70 -9.90
C GLY A 76 6.86 -5.97 -10.24
N TYR A 77 6.90 -4.84 -10.96
CA TYR A 77 5.69 -4.16 -11.45
C TYR A 77 5.08 -4.94 -12.62
N GLU A 78 4.11 -5.80 -12.34
CA GLU A 78 3.62 -6.80 -13.28
C GLU A 78 2.18 -6.56 -13.76
N PHE A 79 1.33 -5.84 -13.03
CA PHE A 79 -0.09 -5.67 -13.40
C PHE A 79 -0.33 -4.42 -14.28
N VAL A 80 -1.09 -4.56 -15.37
CA VAL A 80 -1.55 -3.48 -16.27
C VAL A 80 -2.97 -3.76 -16.77
N ASN A 81 -3.79 -2.73 -16.99
CA ASN A 81 -5.19 -2.92 -17.38
C ASN A 81 -5.47 -3.01 -18.90
N ILE A 82 -4.80 -3.88 -19.67
CA ILE A 82 -5.28 -4.44 -20.97
C ILE A 82 -4.37 -5.59 -21.46
N ASP A 83 -4.77 -6.39 -22.46
CA ASP A 83 -4.09 -7.59 -22.99
C ASP A 83 -2.56 -7.47 -23.16
N VAL A 84 -1.82 -7.95 -22.15
CA VAL A 84 -0.35 -7.76 -22.02
C VAL A 84 0.43 -9.05 -21.77
N HIS A 85 -0.21 -10.23 -21.85
CA HIS A 85 0.45 -11.50 -21.51
C HIS A 85 1.66 -11.81 -22.40
N SER A 86 1.64 -11.38 -23.67
CA SER A 86 2.77 -11.52 -24.60
C SER A 86 4.05 -10.82 -24.13
N ARG A 87 3.94 -9.85 -23.22
CA ARG A 87 5.04 -9.11 -22.58
C ARG A 87 5.46 -9.68 -21.23
N GLY A 88 4.85 -10.80 -20.81
CA GLY A 88 5.05 -11.38 -19.48
C GLY A 88 4.49 -10.53 -18.35
N LEU A 89 3.56 -9.61 -18.65
CA LEU A 89 2.79 -8.83 -17.68
C LEU A 89 1.42 -9.49 -17.42
N LYS A 90 0.70 -8.98 -16.43
CA LYS A 90 -0.60 -9.47 -15.95
C LYS A 90 -1.71 -8.46 -16.23
N LEU A 91 -2.87 -8.95 -16.62
CA LEU A 91 -4.04 -8.16 -17.00
C LEU A 91 -4.91 -7.81 -15.78
N GLY A 92 -5.07 -6.52 -15.50
CA GLY A 92 -6.09 -6.00 -14.58
C GLY A 92 -7.36 -5.53 -15.31
N ILE A 93 -8.53 -5.66 -14.69
CA ILE A 93 -9.78 -5.07 -15.20
C ILE A 93 -10.59 -4.43 -14.07
N TYR A 94 -11.58 -3.64 -14.44
CA TYR A 94 -12.47 -2.91 -13.54
C TYR A 94 -13.92 -3.37 -13.73
N GLY A 95 -14.63 -3.51 -12.62
CA GLY A 95 -16.08 -3.67 -12.55
C GLY A 95 -16.65 -2.87 -11.38
N ASP A 96 -17.97 -2.89 -11.22
CA ASP A 96 -18.68 -2.26 -10.11
C ASP A 96 -19.81 -3.19 -9.67
N ILE A 97 -19.99 -3.39 -8.36
CA ILE A 97 -21.01 -4.30 -7.85
C ILE A 97 -22.44 -3.75 -7.96
N GLY A 98 -22.58 -2.44 -8.18
CA GLY A 98 -23.85 -1.77 -8.41
C GLY A 98 -24.37 -1.89 -9.84
N THR A 99 -25.42 -1.12 -10.13
CA THR A 99 -26.08 -1.13 -11.44
C THR A 99 -25.27 -0.40 -12.51
N MET A 100 -24.42 0.53 -12.09
CA MET A 100 -23.55 1.32 -12.95
C MET A 100 -22.20 1.49 -12.24
N THR A 101 -21.14 1.64 -13.01
CA THR A 101 -19.84 2.11 -12.51
C THR A 101 -19.92 3.57 -12.09
N CYS A 102 -18.97 4.04 -11.28
CA CYS A 102 -18.87 5.46 -10.92
C CYS A 102 -18.80 6.41 -12.14
N GLY A 103 -18.27 5.94 -13.28
CA GLY A 103 -18.23 6.67 -14.55
C GLY A 103 -19.50 6.59 -15.40
N GLY A 104 -20.55 5.91 -14.94
CA GLY A 104 -21.83 5.78 -15.63
C GLY A 104 -21.91 4.65 -16.67
N TYR A 105 -20.94 3.74 -16.72
CA TYR A 105 -20.95 2.53 -17.56
C TYR A 105 -21.68 1.36 -16.88
N PRO A 106 -22.07 0.28 -17.58
CA PRO A 106 -22.77 -0.86 -16.99
C PRO A 106 -22.02 -1.48 -15.80
N GLY A 107 -22.73 -1.70 -14.69
CA GLY A 107 -22.22 -2.42 -13.51
C GLY A 107 -22.67 -3.89 -13.48
N SER A 108 -22.15 -4.65 -12.52
CA SER A 108 -22.30 -6.10 -12.41
C SER A 108 -23.54 -6.55 -11.63
N TYR A 109 -24.36 -5.63 -11.12
CA TYR A 109 -25.58 -6.00 -10.40
C TYR A 109 -26.52 -6.84 -11.29
N GLY A 110 -26.82 -8.07 -10.86
CA GLY A 110 -27.60 -9.05 -11.63
C GLY A 110 -26.81 -9.83 -12.69
N HIS A 111 -25.51 -9.55 -12.86
CA HIS A 111 -24.64 -10.14 -13.88
C HIS A 111 -23.34 -10.77 -13.34
N ILE A 112 -23.18 -10.83 -12.00
CA ILE A 112 -21.95 -11.27 -11.31
C ILE A 112 -21.33 -12.56 -11.89
N GLU A 113 -22.13 -13.63 -12.08
CA GLU A 113 -21.61 -14.90 -12.61
C GLU A 113 -21.17 -14.80 -14.07
N THR A 114 -21.91 -14.03 -14.87
CA THR A 114 -21.58 -13.80 -16.29
C THR A 114 -20.29 -12.99 -16.41
N ASP A 115 -20.15 -11.93 -15.62
CA ASP A 115 -18.98 -11.07 -15.61
C ASP A 115 -17.74 -11.82 -15.12
N ALA A 116 -17.86 -12.58 -14.03
CA ALA A 116 -16.76 -13.41 -13.51
C ALA A 116 -16.27 -14.42 -14.55
N MET A 117 -17.19 -15.11 -15.25
CA MET A 117 -16.83 -16.04 -16.32
C MET A 117 -16.14 -15.32 -17.48
N THR A 118 -16.67 -14.15 -17.87
CA THR A 118 -16.11 -13.33 -18.95
C THR A 118 -14.67 -12.91 -18.62
N TYR A 119 -14.41 -12.46 -17.39
CA TYR A 119 -13.05 -12.12 -16.95
C TYR A 119 -12.10 -13.32 -17.05
N ALA A 120 -12.56 -14.51 -16.63
CA ALA A 120 -11.76 -15.72 -16.72
C ALA A 120 -11.48 -16.15 -18.17
N GLU A 121 -12.48 -16.08 -19.05
CA GLU A 121 -12.37 -16.37 -20.48
C GLU A 121 -11.39 -15.43 -21.19
N TRP A 122 -11.39 -14.14 -20.82
CA TRP A 122 -10.45 -13.14 -21.35
C TRP A 122 -9.03 -13.26 -20.77
N GLY A 123 -8.83 -14.14 -19.80
CA GLY A 123 -7.53 -14.33 -19.17
C GLY A 123 -7.14 -13.21 -18.19
N VAL A 124 -8.12 -12.49 -17.61
CA VAL A 124 -7.86 -11.47 -16.58
C VAL A 124 -7.13 -12.08 -15.38
N ASP A 125 -6.13 -11.38 -14.84
CA ASP A 125 -5.34 -11.80 -13.67
C ASP A 125 -5.70 -11.03 -12.39
N MET A 126 -6.31 -9.86 -12.52
CA MET A 126 -6.77 -9.04 -11.41
C MET A 126 -8.07 -8.32 -11.76
N VAL A 127 -9.02 -8.26 -10.83
CA VAL A 127 -10.23 -7.45 -10.98
C VAL A 127 -10.37 -6.51 -9.77
N LYS A 128 -10.52 -5.21 -10.05
CA LYS A 128 -10.99 -4.22 -9.08
C LYS A 128 -12.50 -4.10 -9.22
N VAL A 129 -13.23 -4.32 -8.13
CA VAL A 129 -14.70 -4.15 -8.09
C VAL A 129 -15.05 -3.00 -7.16
N ASP A 130 -15.71 -1.98 -7.73
CA ASP A 130 -16.18 -0.79 -7.04
C ASP A 130 -17.59 -0.93 -6.46
N GLY A 131 -18.09 0.13 -5.83
CA GLY A 131 -19.37 0.13 -5.12
C GLY A 131 -20.31 1.29 -5.43
N CYS A 132 -20.16 1.97 -6.58
CA CYS A 132 -21.08 3.04 -6.92
C CYS A 132 -22.49 2.49 -7.27
N TYR A 133 -23.52 3.33 -7.15
CA TYR A 133 -24.90 2.96 -7.50
C TYR A 133 -25.42 1.67 -6.83
N ALA A 134 -24.92 1.37 -5.64
CA ALA A 134 -25.34 0.26 -4.79
C ALA A 134 -25.51 0.73 -3.34
N ASN A 135 -26.11 -0.13 -2.51
CA ASN A 135 -26.31 0.12 -1.08
C ASN A 135 -25.66 -0.99 -0.24
N GLU A 136 -25.67 -0.83 1.09
CA GLU A 136 -25.03 -1.78 2.01
C GLU A 136 -25.54 -3.23 1.86
N THR A 137 -26.82 -3.41 1.53
CA THR A 137 -27.40 -4.74 1.27
C THR A 137 -26.79 -5.37 0.01
N VAL A 138 -26.69 -4.59 -1.07
CA VAL A 138 -26.02 -5.03 -2.31
C VAL A 138 -24.56 -5.35 -2.06
N PHE A 139 -23.85 -4.58 -1.22
CA PHE A 139 -22.45 -4.87 -0.90
C PHE A 139 -22.31 -6.19 -0.13
N ALA A 140 -23.14 -6.39 0.89
CA ALA A 140 -23.09 -7.56 1.76
C ALA A 140 -23.30 -8.88 1.01
N GLU A 141 -24.10 -8.87 -0.06
CA GLU A 141 -24.34 -10.04 -0.91
C GLU A 141 -23.38 -10.09 -2.10
N GLY A 142 -23.18 -8.95 -2.77
CA GLY A 142 -22.50 -8.85 -4.05
C GLY A 142 -21.00 -9.12 -3.98
N TYR A 143 -20.28 -8.53 -3.02
CA TYR A 143 -18.83 -8.76 -2.90
C TYR A 143 -18.50 -10.24 -2.60
N PRO A 144 -19.17 -10.91 -1.63
CA PRO A 144 -19.00 -12.35 -1.44
C PRO A 144 -19.43 -13.19 -2.64
N ALA A 145 -20.52 -12.82 -3.32
CA ALA A 145 -20.97 -13.52 -4.53
C ALA A 145 -19.95 -13.44 -5.66
N MET A 146 -19.38 -12.26 -5.91
CA MET A 146 -18.33 -12.07 -6.91
C MET A 146 -17.06 -12.86 -6.57
N GLY A 147 -16.59 -12.82 -5.32
CA GLY A 147 -15.44 -13.64 -4.88
C GLY A 147 -15.67 -15.14 -5.10
N LYS A 148 -16.88 -15.64 -4.81
CA LYS A 148 -17.26 -17.05 -5.08
C LYS A 148 -17.33 -17.34 -6.58
N ALA A 149 -17.90 -16.43 -7.37
CA ALA A 149 -18.03 -16.59 -8.81
C ALA A 149 -16.65 -16.63 -9.49
N LEU A 150 -15.73 -15.74 -9.12
CA LEU A 150 -14.34 -15.75 -9.58
C LEU A 150 -13.66 -17.08 -9.26
N ASN A 151 -13.79 -17.57 -8.03
CA ASN A 151 -13.22 -18.87 -7.64
C ASN A 151 -13.84 -20.04 -8.42
N ALA A 152 -15.15 -20.00 -8.70
CA ALA A 152 -15.86 -21.03 -9.45
C ALA A 152 -15.42 -21.13 -10.92
N THR A 153 -14.83 -20.07 -11.49
CA THR A 153 -14.25 -20.13 -12.84
C THR A 153 -13.04 -21.07 -12.94
N GLY A 154 -12.39 -21.37 -11.82
CA GLY A 154 -11.15 -22.15 -11.79
C GLY A 154 -9.89 -21.38 -12.23
N ARG A 155 -10.01 -20.12 -12.68
CA ARG A 155 -8.87 -19.24 -12.95
C ARG A 155 -8.48 -18.50 -11.66
N PRO A 156 -7.19 -18.51 -11.26
CA PRO A 156 -6.71 -17.65 -10.18
C PRO A 156 -6.75 -16.18 -10.62
N ILE A 157 -7.59 -15.37 -9.95
CA ILE A 157 -7.74 -13.93 -10.22
C ILE A 157 -7.57 -13.18 -8.89
N VAL A 158 -6.69 -12.17 -8.87
CA VAL A 158 -6.54 -11.27 -7.72
C VAL A 158 -7.81 -10.44 -7.58
N TYR A 159 -8.47 -10.51 -6.43
CA TYR A 159 -9.71 -9.79 -6.19
C TYR A 159 -9.50 -8.56 -5.30
N SER A 160 -9.60 -7.36 -5.89
CA SER A 160 -9.50 -6.07 -5.21
C SER A 160 -10.90 -5.49 -4.96
N CYS A 161 -11.24 -5.29 -3.69
CA CYS A 161 -12.56 -4.85 -3.27
C CYS A 161 -12.57 -3.40 -2.78
N SER A 162 -13.40 -2.53 -3.34
CA SER A 162 -13.62 -1.20 -2.75
C SER A 162 -14.57 -1.21 -1.54
N TRP A 163 -15.08 -2.39 -1.17
CA TRP A 163 -16.14 -2.61 -0.18
C TRP A 163 -16.03 -1.75 1.10
N PRO A 164 -14.94 -1.81 1.90
CA PRO A 164 -14.91 -1.10 3.17
C PRO A 164 -15.00 0.42 3.05
N ALA A 165 -14.51 1.04 1.97
CA ALA A 165 -14.61 2.49 1.81
C ALA A 165 -16.02 3.03 1.61
N TYR A 166 -16.97 2.17 1.22
CA TYR A 166 -18.38 2.55 1.12
C TYR A 166 -19.15 2.30 2.43
N LEU A 167 -18.47 1.82 3.47
CA LEU A 167 -19.06 1.49 4.77
C LEU A 167 -18.51 2.39 5.86
N LYS A 168 -19.36 2.68 6.85
CA LYS A 168 -18.93 3.35 8.08
C LYS A 168 -18.17 2.40 9.01
N ASP A 169 -18.70 1.19 9.20
CA ASP A 169 -18.20 0.18 10.15
C ASP A 169 -17.97 -1.16 9.41
N PRO A 170 -16.85 -1.33 8.68
CA PRO A 170 -16.60 -2.53 7.87
C PRO A 170 -16.23 -3.77 8.69
N ASP A 171 -16.77 -4.93 8.31
CA ASP A 171 -16.40 -6.24 8.87
C ASP A 171 -15.17 -6.82 8.16
N TYR A 172 -13.98 -6.48 8.66
CA TYR A 172 -12.72 -6.98 8.13
C TYR A 172 -12.54 -8.50 8.24
N ALA A 173 -13.24 -9.18 9.15
CA ALA A 173 -13.15 -10.64 9.27
C ALA A 173 -13.83 -11.34 8.08
N THR A 174 -14.87 -10.73 7.52
CA THR A 174 -15.54 -11.22 6.30
C THR A 174 -14.82 -10.73 5.05
N ILE A 175 -14.42 -9.45 5.01
CA ILE A 175 -13.70 -8.86 3.87
C ILE A 175 -12.39 -9.63 3.62
N SER A 176 -11.62 -9.92 4.68
CA SER A 176 -10.35 -10.64 4.54
C SER A 176 -10.49 -12.04 3.95
N LYS A 177 -11.61 -12.75 4.22
CA LYS A 177 -11.91 -14.07 3.62
C LYS A 177 -12.40 -13.99 2.18
N THR A 178 -12.85 -12.81 1.76
CA THR A 178 -13.51 -12.59 0.47
C THR A 178 -12.57 -12.01 -0.56
N CYS A 179 -11.67 -11.12 -0.15
CA CYS A 179 -10.88 -10.26 -1.03
C CYS A 179 -9.38 -10.47 -0.79
N ASN A 180 -8.57 -10.38 -1.85
CA ASN A 180 -7.10 -10.39 -1.70
C ASN A 180 -6.59 -9.06 -1.13
N LEU A 181 -7.21 -7.96 -1.54
CA LEU A 181 -6.92 -6.61 -1.07
C LEU A 181 -8.20 -5.77 -1.09
N TRP A 182 -8.23 -4.70 -0.32
CA TRP A 182 -9.39 -3.84 -0.23
C TRP A 182 -9.01 -2.38 0.01
N ARG A 183 -9.87 -1.48 -0.49
CA ARG A 183 -9.68 -0.04 -0.41
C ARG A 183 -10.53 0.49 0.74
N ASN A 184 -9.87 1.06 1.76
CA ASN A 184 -10.49 1.48 3.04
C ASN A 184 -11.01 2.91 3.09
N TYR A 185 -10.44 3.82 2.29
CA TYR A 185 -10.64 5.25 2.43
C TYR A 185 -10.91 5.95 1.10
N ASP A 186 -10.86 7.27 1.08
CA ASP A 186 -11.14 8.07 -0.10
C ASP A 186 -10.16 7.79 -1.25
N ASP A 187 -10.62 8.09 -2.48
CA ASP A 187 -9.79 8.05 -3.66
C ASP A 187 -8.63 9.06 -3.52
N ILE A 188 -7.41 8.58 -3.78
CA ILE A 188 -6.25 9.46 -3.85
C ILE A 188 -6.40 10.48 -4.98
N GLN A 189 -6.01 11.72 -4.71
CA GLN A 189 -5.86 12.79 -5.69
C GLN A 189 -4.40 13.21 -5.77
N ASP A 190 -3.99 13.82 -6.89
CA ASP A 190 -2.67 14.45 -7.05
C ASP A 190 -2.52 15.72 -6.17
N SER A 191 -2.54 15.53 -4.85
CA SER A 191 -2.24 16.52 -3.84
C SER A 191 -1.68 15.84 -2.60
N TRP A 192 -0.74 16.50 -1.92
CA TRP A 192 -0.23 15.95 -0.67
C TRP A 192 -1.27 15.96 0.46
N ASP A 193 -2.24 16.86 0.44
CA ASP A 193 -3.38 16.76 1.35
C ASP A 193 -4.03 15.38 1.17
N SER A 194 -4.27 14.94 -0.06
CA SER A 194 -4.78 13.59 -0.30
C SER A 194 -3.83 12.47 0.13
N VAL A 195 -2.51 12.63 0.00
CA VAL A 195 -1.54 11.61 0.44
C VAL A 195 -1.51 11.52 1.95
N LEU A 196 -1.37 12.67 2.61
CA LEU A 196 -1.35 12.83 4.04
C LEU A 196 -2.68 12.34 4.61
N SER A 197 -3.82 12.58 3.94
CA SER A 197 -5.15 12.05 4.33
C SER A 197 -5.20 10.57 4.45
N ILE A 198 -4.57 9.88 3.52
CA ILE A 198 -4.54 8.44 3.53
C ILE A 198 -3.57 7.98 4.61
N ILE A 199 -2.36 8.54 4.68
CA ILE A 199 -1.37 8.21 5.72
C ILE A 199 -1.99 8.33 7.11
N LEU A 200 -2.79 9.38 7.30
CA LEU A 200 -3.43 9.73 8.56
C LEU A 200 -4.85 9.20 8.69
N HIS A 201 -5.46 8.65 7.67
CA HIS A 201 -6.57 7.73 7.89
C HIS A 201 -6.02 6.47 8.57
N TYR A 202 -4.81 6.06 8.17
CA TYR A 202 -4.08 4.98 8.83
C TYR A 202 -3.32 5.41 10.10
N ALA A 203 -3.25 6.71 10.45
CA ALA A 203 -2.44 7.24 11.58
C ALA A 203 -3.00 8.43 12.41
N GLU A 204 -4.14 9.02 12.02
CA GLU A 204 -4.94 10.19 12.53
C GLU A 204 -4.45 11.66 12.30
N GLY A 205 -5.11 12.43 11.37
CA GLY A 205 -5.19 13.93 11.17
C GLY A 205 -4.08 14.78 10.43
N GLN A 206 -4.41 15.63 9.40
CA GLN A 206 -3.53 16.16 8.28
C GLN A 206 -3.33 17.69 8.07
N ASP A 207 -2.33 18.11 7.22
CA ASP A 207 -2.45 18.93 5.95
C ASP A 207 -1.07 19.26 5.19
N VAL A 208 -1.07 19.59 3.86
CA VAL A 208 -0.20 20.50 2.98
C VAL A 208 0.84 20.01 1.87
N PHE A 209 0.43 20.08 0.58
CA PHE A 209 1.08 20.23 -0.80
C PHE A 209 2.46 19.70 -1.33
N GLY A 210 2.41 19.12 -2.57
CA GLY A 210 3.38 18.35 -3.43
C GLY A 210 4.82 18.83 -3.75
N ASN A 211 5.88 18.11 -3.30
CA ASN A 211 7.29 18.22 -3.77
C ASN A 211 8.05 16.85 -3.76
N LEU A 212 9.35 16.80 -4.09
CA LEU A 212 10.12 15.53 -4.16
C LEU A 212 10.14 14.76 -2.82
N ASP A 213 10.32 15.46 -1.70
CA ASP A 213 10.30 14.88 -0.36
C ASP A 213 8.98 14.12 -0.10
N GLN A 214 7.89 14.60 -0.67
CA GLN A 214 6.57 13.99 -0.50
C GLN A 214 6.35 12.75 -1.35
N GLN A 215 6.95 12.69 -2.54
CA GLN A 215 6.99 11.45 -3.32
C GLN A 215 7.75 10.37 -2.57
N MET A 216 8.87 10.73 -1.94
CA MET A 216 9.63 9.84 -1.06
C MET A 216 8.79 9.41 0.13
N SER A 217 8.06 10.34 0.76
CA SER A 217 7.14 10.03 1.86
C SER A 217 6.04 9.07 1.45
N GLN A 218 5.40 9.29 0.31
CA GLN A 218 4.37 8.38 -0.19
C GLN A 218 4.95 6.97 -0.40
N MET A 219 6.06 6.85 -1.12
CA MET A 219 6.71 5.56 -1.37
C MET A 219 7.12 4.87 -0.06
N ALA A 220 7.71 5.61 0.88
CA ALA A 220 8.10 5.07 2.18
C ALA A 220 6.92 4.59 2.99
N MET A 221 5.85 5.38 3.07
CA MET A 221 4.67 5.03 3.85
C MET A 221 3.92 3.86 3.24
N TRP A 222 3.78 3.78 1.91
CA TRP A 222 3.20 2.61 1.25
C TRP A 222 4.04 1.35 1.46
N ALA A 223 5.37 1.45 1.52
CA ALA A 223 6.24 0.34 1.87
C ALA A 223 6.06 -0.12 3.33
N ILE A 224 6.02 0.83 4.27
CA ILE A 224 5.77 0.58 5.70
C ILE A 224 4.40 -0.05 5.92
N PHE A 225 3.37 0.43 5.24
CA PHE A 225 2.00 -0.07 5.39
C PHE A 225 1.72 -1.37 4.63
N ALA A 226 2.71 -1.92 3.92
CA ALA A 226 2.52 -3.08 3.05
C ALA A 226 1.37 -2.88 2.04
N SER A 227 1.27 -1.66 1.51
CA SER A 227 0.24 -1.28 0.55
C SER A 227 0.60 -1.76 -0.85
N PRO A 228 -0.39 -2.01 -1.74
CA PRO A 228 -0.12 -2.23 -3.15
C PRO A 228 0.65 -1.06 -3.77
N LEU A 229 1.67 -1.34 -4.59
CA LEU A 229 2.41 -0.32 -5.34
C LEU A 229 1.88 -0.25 -6.77
N LEU A 230 0.66 0.25 -6.91
CA LEU A 230 0.00 0.47 -8.20
C LEU A 230 0.23 1.92 -8.64
N MET A 231 1.15 2.11 -9.57
CA MET A 231 1.47 3.43 -10.12
C MET A 231 0.32 3.95 -10.95
N SER A 232 0.12 5.26 -10.98
CA SER A 232 -0.79 5.91 -11.92
C SER A 232 -0.16 7.22 -12.38
N ASN A 233 0.66 7.13 -13.42
CA ASN A 233 1.43 8.24 -13.95
C ASN A 233 1.70 8.02 -15.44
N ASP A 234 2.21 9.05 -16.11
CA ASP A 234 2.70 8.95 -17.48
C ASP A 234 4.15 8.43 -17.46
N LEU A 235 4.34 7.16 -17.82
CA LEU A 235 5.66 6.52 -17.89
C LEU A 235 6.51 7.03 -19.08
N TRP A 236 5.91 7.78 -20.01
CA TRP A 236 6.65 8.45 -21.07
C TRP A 236 7.45 9.65 -20.53
N ASN A 237 6.83 10.43 -19.65
CA ASN A 237 7.33 11.71 -19.18
C ASN A 237 7.55 11.76 -17.66
N ILE A 238 8.06 10.67 -17.09
CA ILE A 238 8.42 10.65 -15.68
C ILE A 238 9.79 11.32 -15.44
N PRO A 239 9.91 12.28 -14.51
CA PRO A 239 11.20 12.82 -14.10
C PRO A 239 12.13 11.72 -13.55
N GLU A 240 13.44 11.85 -13.78
CA GLU A 240 14.43 10.84 -13.35
C GLU A 240 14.39 10.59 -11.83
N ASP A 241 14.37 11.65 -11.02
CA ASP A 241 14.27 11.56 -9.56
C ASP A 241 13.01 10.78 -9.11
N SER A 242 11.87 11.01 -9.77
CA SER A 242 10.62 10.29 -9.50
C SER A 242 10.70 8.82 -9.90
N ARG A 243 11.36 8.52 -11.03
CA ARG A 243 11.63 7.15 -11.46
C ARG A 243 12.53 6.42 -10.48
N GLU A 244 13.59 7.05 -10.00
CA GLU A 244 14.51 6.46 -9.02
C GLU A 244 13.80 6.09 -7.71
N ILE A 245 12.85 6.91 -7.25
CA ILE A 245 12.02 6.60 -6.08
C ILE A 245 11.20 5.32 -6.30
N LEU A 246 10.48 5.25 -7.43
CA LEU A 246 9.63 4.11 -7.77
C LEU A 246 10.45 2.84 -8.03
N GLN A 247 11.67 2.98 -8.53
CA GLN A 247 12.55 1.85 -8.86
C GLN A 247 13.52 1.47 -7.75
N ASN A 248 13.44 2.09 -6.57
CA ASN A 248 14.36 1.83 -5.47
C ASN A 248 14.22 0.39 -4.95
N PRO A 249 15.21 -0.51 -5.19
CA PRO A 249 15.06 -1.92 -4.87
C PRO A 249 15.02 -2.19 -3.36
N GLU A 250 15.62 -1.32 -2.54
CA GLU A 250 15.64 -1.50 -1.08
C GLU A 250 14.28 -1.14 -0.46
N VAL A 251 13.62 -0.11 -0.98
CA VAL A 251 12.26 0.28 -0.54
C VAL A 251 11.22 -0.73 -1.04
N ILE A 252 11.36 -1.22 -2.27
CA ILE A 252 10.54 -2.32 -2.80
C ILE A 252 10.71 -3.57 -1.93
N ALA A 253 11.94 -3.92 -1.52
CA ALA A 253 12.18 -5.08 -0.65
C ALA A 253 11.49 -4.93 0.73
N VAL A 254 11.42 -3.71 1.28
CA VAL A 254 10.62 -3.44 2.49
C VAL A 254 9.14 -3.70 2.22
N ASN A 255 8.59 -3.19 1.11
CA ASN A 255 7.18 -3.40 0.75
C ASN A 255 6.85 -4.90 0.58
N GLN A 256 7.71 -5.61 -0.17
CA GLN A 256 7.57 -7.02 -0.56
C GLN A 256 8.08 -8.03 0.49
N ASP A 257 8.35 -7.59 1.73
CA ASP A 257 8.84 -8.50 2.77
C ASP A 257 7.86 -9.65 3.05
N LYS A 258 8.40 -10.87 3.10
CA LYS A 258 7.63 -12.12 3.18
C LYS A 258 6.90 -12.32 4.50
N LEU A 259 7.21 -11.53 5.54
CA LEU A 259 6.45 -11.59 6.79
C LEU A 259 5.02 -11.10 6.59
N GLY A 260 4.77 -10.23 5.59
CA GLY A 260 3.43 -9.74 5.27
C GLY A 260 2.78 -8.91 6.38
N VAL A 261 3.57 -8.38 7.32
CA VAL A 261 3.06 -7.61 8.45
C VAL A 261 3.11 -6.11 8.13
N GLN A 262 1.96 -5.46 8.20
CA GLN A 262 1.84 -4.00 8.12
C GLN A 262 2.54 -3.32 9.30
N GLY A 263 3.29 -2.26 9.02
CA GLY A 263 3.93 -1.40 10.01
C GLY A 263 2.94 -0.56 10.81
N LYS A 264 3.38 -0.05 11.96
CA LYS A 264 2.53 0.67 12.92
C LYS A 264 3.16 1.98 13.34
N LEU A 265 2.32 2.92 13.77
CA LEU A 265 2.77 4.12 14.47
C LEU A 265 3.41 3.72 15.80
N VAL A 266 4.65 4.12 16.01
CA VAL A 266 5.45 3.88 17.22
C VAL A 266 5.35 5.07 18.15
N SER A 267 5.53 6.28 17.61
CA SER A 267 5.42 7.52 18.36
C SER A 267 5.03 8.68 17.45
N SER A 268 4.38 9.67 18.04
CA SER A 268 4.10 10.94 17.40
C SER A 268 4.39 12.09 18.36
N SER A 269 4.79 13.24 17.83
CA SER A 269 4.99 14.46 18.61
C SER A 269 4.44 15.66 17.85
N THR A 270 3.46 16.32 18.47
CA THR A 270 2.77 17.46 17.86
C THR A 270 3.28 18.77 18.47
N THR A 271 3.57 19.74 17.62
CA THR A 271 3.96 21.09 18.01
C THR A 271 3.00 22.12 17.43
N SER A 272 2.46 22.97 18.30
CA SER A 272 1.63 24.11 17.90
C SER A 272 2.52 25.28 17.49
N HIS A 273 2.22 25.92 16.35
CA HIS A 273 2.96 27.12 15.94
C HIS A 273 2.34 28.40 16.50
N PRO A 274 3.13 29.34 17.06
CA PRO A 274 2.58 30.55 17.70
C PRO A 274 1.80 31.47 16.76
N HIS A 275 2.03 31.37 15.44
CA HIS A 275 1.45 32.24 14.42
C HIS A 275 0.66 31.46 13.35
N SER A 276 0.40 30.16 13.57
CA SER A 276 -0.39 29.33 12.67
C SER A 276 -1.37 28.48 13.49
N PRO A 277 -2.65 28.41 13.10
CA PRO A 277 -3.60 27.50 13.73
C PRO A 277 -3.29 26.03 13.40
N LYS A 278 -2.34 25.75 12.49
CA LYS A 278 -1.95 24.40 12.12
C LYS A 278 -1.02 23.79 13.15
N GLU A 279 -1.38 22.58 13.59
CA GLU A 279 -0.51 21.72 14.37
C GLU A 279 0.38 20.92 13.43
N THR A 280 1.67 20.90 13.72
CA THR A 280 2.65 20.08 13.00
C THR A 280 2.89 18.81 13.80
N THR A 281 2.91 17.64 13.15
CA THR A 281 3.24 16.39 13.83
C THR A 281 4.43 15.67 13.19
N LEU A 282 5.33 15.21 14.04
CA LEU A 282 6.42 14.30 13.66
C LEU A 282 5.97 12.88 13.95
N TYR A 283 6.00 12.00 12.95
CA TYR A 283 5.55 10.62 13.09
C TYR A 283 6.72 9.63 12.93
N VAL A 284 6.74 8.61 13.78
CA VAL A 284 7.67 7.49 13.68
C VAL A 284 6.88 6.22 13.47
N PHE A 285 7.10 5.55 12.35
CA PHE A 285 6.49 4.26 12.06
C PHE A 285 7.55 3.17 12.00
N ALA A 286 7.19 1.95 12.41
CA ALA A 286 8.06 0.79 12.30
C ALA A 286 7.33 -0.42 11.71
N LYS A 287 8.03 -1.14 10.83
CA LYS A 287 7.59 -2.39 10.20
C LYS A 287 8.61 -3.50 10.51
N PRO A 288 8.24 -4.55 11.25
CA PRO A 288 9.10 -5.71 11.41
C PRO A 288 9.25 -6.47 10.09
N LEU A 289 10.44 -6.98 9.81
CA LEU A 289 10.75 -7.72 8.59
C LEU A 289 11.08 -9.18 8.89
N SER A 290 10.91 -10.05 7.89
CA SER A 290 11.17 -11.49 7.97
C SER A 290 12.60 -11.85 8.37
N THR A 291 13.56 -10.96 8.11
CA THR A 291 14.98 -11.11 8.45
C THR A 291 15.29 -10.88 9.93
N GLY A 292 14.32 -10.39 10.72
CA GLY A 292 14.54 -9.90 12.08
C GLY A 292 15.00 -8.44 12.16
N SER A 293 15.23 -7.80 11.01
CA SER A 293 15.41 -6.35 10.91
C SER A 293 14.07 -5.61 11.04
N VAL A 294 14.14 -4.29 11.22
CA VAL A 294 12.97 -3.41 11.25
C VAL A 294 13.18 -2.27 10.26
N ALA A 295 12.20 -1.99 9.41
CA ALA A 295 12.14 -0.77 8.63
C ALA A 295 11.47 0.35 9.46
N VAL A 296 12.06 1.53 9.51
CA VAL A 296 11.55 2.68 10.26
C VAL A 296 11.41 3.89 9.36
N ALA A 297 10.22 4.51 9.34
CA ALA A 297 9.99 5.79 8.68
C ALA A 297 9.91 6.91 9.72
N LEU A 298 10.79 7.91 9.58
CA LEU A 298 10.75 9.18 10.31
C LEU A 298 10.11 10.22 9.39
N LEU A 299 8.82 10.50 9.58
CA LEU A 299 8.03 11.40 8.75
C LEU A 299 7.85 12.75 9.44
N ASN A 300 8.31 13.81 8.78
CA ASN A 300 8.16 15.19 9.25
C ASN A 300 7.10 15.91 8.41
N THR A 301 5.91 16.11 8.99
CA THR A 301 4.82 16.85 8.33
C THR A 301 4.87 18.35 8.60
N ASP A 302 5.94 18.87 9.20
CA ASP A 302 6.09 20.30 9.46
C ASP A 302 6.20 21.05 8.16
N ASP A 303 5.18 21.79 7.75
CA ASP A 303 5.22 22.59 6.52
C ASP A 303 5.91 23.94 6.71
N GLN A 304 6.31 24.28 7.96
CA GLN A 304 7.00 25.51 8.30
C GLN A 304 8.37 25.23 8.95
N GLY A 305 9.43 25.84 8.42
CA GLY A 305 10.69 25.99 9.16
C GLY A 305 11.87 25.16 8.65
N THR A 306 12.63 24.57 9.56
CA THR A 306 13.94 23.95 9.31
C THR A 306 13.93 22.47 9.65
N PRO A 307 14.89 21.67 9.13
CA PRO A 307 14.97 20.25 9.43
C PRO A 307 14.93 19.95 10.93
N ARG A 308 14.15 18.94 11.33
CA ARG A 308 13.94 18.56 12.74
C ARG A 308 14.67 17.27 13.06
N ASN A 309 15.29 17.22 14.25
CA ASN A 309 15.90 15.99 14.75
C ASN A 309 14.81 15.07 15.30
N MET A 310 14.58 13.95 14.62
CA MET A 310 13.64 12.91 15.01
C MET A 310 14.40 11.72 15.60
N THR A 311 13.85 11.13 16.66
CA THR A 311 14.49 10.03 17.39
C THR A 311 13.57 8.83 17.50
N VAL A 312 14.14 7.64 17.33
CA VAL A 312 13.47 6.37 17.58
C VAL A 312 14.34 5.49 18.47
N SER A 313 13.77 4.94 19.54
CA SER A 313 14.44 3.88 20.32
C SER A 313 14.42 2.57 19.53
N LEU A 314 15.51 1.80 19.56
CA LEU A 314 15.57 0.49 18.92
C LEU A 314 14.50 -0.46 19.53
N GLN A 315 14.28 -0.36 20.83
CA GLN A 315 13.27 -1.17 21.52
C GLN A 315 11.84 -0.77 21.15
N GLU A 316 11.57 0.54 21.01
CA GLU A 316 10.24 1.04 20.58
C GLU A 316 9.94 0.65 19.13
N ALA A 317 10.96 0.63 18.27
CA ALA A 317 10.86 0.11 16.91
C ALA A 317 10.62 -1.42 16.86
N GLY A 318 10.74 -2.13 17.99
CA GLY A 318 10.47 -3.56 18.10
C GLY A 318 11.72 -4.46 18.08
N LEU A 319 12.93 -3.88 18.11
CA LEU A 319 14.16 -4.67 18.22
C LEU A 319 14.42 -5.11 19.66
N LYS A 320 14.86 -6.37 19.82
CA LYS A 320 15.22 -6.94 21.13
C LYS A 320 16.70 -6.76 21.49
N VAL A 321 17.44 -6.01 20.68
CA VAL A 321 18.87 -5.73 20.86
C VAL A 321 19.10 -4.26 21.21
N THR A 322 20.25 -3.95 21.78
CA THR A 322 20.65 -2.59 22.13
C THR A 322 21.55 -1.94 21.08
N SER A 323 21.93 -2.65 20.02
CA SER A 323 22.76 -2.13 18.93
C SER A 323 22.24 -2.58 17.57
N ALA A 324 22.22 -1.67 16.61
CA ALA A 324 21.77 -1.95 15.25
C ALA A 324 22.63 -1.21 14.23
N ARG A 325 22.90 -1.86 13.09
CA ARG A 325 23.41 -1.20 11.90
C ARG A 325 22.24 -0.49 11.22
N VAL A 326 22.42 0.78 10.89
CA VAL A 326 21.41 1.63 10.29
C VAL A 326 21.82 1.97 8.87
N ARG A 327 20.93 1.69 7.92
CA ARG A 327 21.05 2.06 6.52
C ARG A 327 19.90 2.98 6.13
N ASP A 328 20.22 4.06 5.42
CA ASP A 328 19.23 4.91 4.78
C ASP A 328 18.91 4.37 3.38
N LEU A 329 17.64 4.10 3.13
CA LEU A 329 17.22 3.46 1.89
C LEU A 329 17.10 4.43 0.71
N PHE A 330 16.90 5.72 0.97
CA PHE A 330 16.86 6.72 -0.10
C PHE A 330 18.25 7.28 -0.42
N GLU A 331 19.10 7.45 0.59
CA GLU A 331 20.51 7.81 0.35
C GLU A 331 21.37 6.60 -0.09
N LEU A 332 20.80 5.39 -0.06
CA LEU A 332 21.49 4.12 -0.35
C LEU A 332 22.79 3.95 0.46
N LYS A 333 22.77 4.39 1.72
CA LYS A 333 23.98 4.60 2.52
C LYS A 333 23.87 3.98 3.91
N ASP A 334 24.91 3.25 4.31
CA ASP A 334 25.08 2.83 5.69
C ASP A 334 25.47 4.05 6.54
N ILE A 335 24.60 4.46 7.45
CA ILE A 335 24.82 5.63 8.31
C ILE A 335 25.73 5.27 9.50
N GLY A 336 25.71 4.00 9.92
CA GLY A 336 26.62 3.49 10.95
C GLY A 336 25.95 2.51 11.91
N VAL A 337 26.60 2.27 13.06
CA VAL A 337 26.07 1.45 14.15
C VAL A 337 25.62 2.36 15.28
N PHE A 338 24.38 2.20 15.70
CA PHE A 338 23.75 3.00 16.74
C PHE A 338 23.42 2.15 17.97
N ASN A 339 23.56 2.75 19.14
CA ASN A 339 23.24 2.10 20.41
C ASN A 339 21.99 2.72 21.03
N SER A 340 21.05 1.86 21.42
CA SER A 340 19.76 2.14 22.07
C SER A 340 18.76 2.98 21.26
N LYS A 341 19.21 3.98 20.49
CA LYS A 341 18.35 4.89 19.71
C LYS A 341 19.06 5.43 18.47
N VAL A 342 18.28 5.84 17.49
CA VAL A 342 18.73 6.53 16.28
C VAL A 342 18.13 7.93 16.27
N THR A 343 18.93 8.95 16.02
CA THR A 343 18.47 10.34 15.86
C THR A 343 19.00 10.89 14.54
N LEU A 344 18.11 11.34 13.66
CA LEU A 344 18.46 11.93 12.37
C LEU A 344 17.69 13.23 12.14
N SER A 345 18.28 14.12 11.34
CA SER A 345 17.62 15.32 10.86
C SER A 345 16.73 14.99 9.65
N VAL A 346 15.49 15.46 9.68
CA VAL A 346 14.48 15.22 8.64
C VAL A 346 13.95 16.57 8.15
N ASN A 347 13.96 16.77 6.83
CA ASN A 347 13.47 18.00 6.20
C ASN A 347 11.98 18.24 6.50
N PRO A 348 11.53 19.50 6.55
CA PRO A 348 10.11 19.85 6.62
C PRO A 348 9.38 19.52 5.30
N SER A 349 8.10 19.82 5.24
CA SER A 349 7.19 19.75 4.11
C SER A 349 7.02 18.33 3.57
N GLY A 350 6.84 17.37 4.47
CA GLY A 350 6.69 15.95 4.10
C GLY A 350 8.03 15.29 3.82
N GLY A 351 9.11 15.71 4.48
CA GLY A 351 10.38 14.99 4.47
C GLY A 351 10.28 13.66 5.19
N VAL A 352 10.94 12.64 4.65
CA VAL A 352 11.03 11.31 5.27
C VAL A 352 12.46 10.80 5.29
N ARG A 353 12.80 10.06 6.34
CA ARG A 353 13.94 9.14 6.35
C ARG A 353 13.40 7.73 6.50
N LEU A 354 13.63 6.89 5.48
CA LEU A 354 13.30 5.46 5.55
C LEU A 354 14.58 4.68 5.86
N LEU A 355 14.59 4.03 7.00
CA LEU A 355 15.76 3.39 7.57
C LEU A 355 15.55 1.88 7.67
N LEU A 356 16.57 1.10 7.36
CA LEU A 356 16.65 -0.31 7.71
C LEU A 356 17.58 -0.49 8.92
N LEU A 357 16.99 -0.93 10.04
CA LEU A 357 17.70 -1.23 11.27
C LEU A 357 17.95 -2.73 11.34
N THR A 358 19.21 -3.13 11.20
CA THR A 358 19.62 -4.54 11.27
C THR A 358 20.26 -4.83 12.63
N PRO A 359 19.74 -5.80 13.41
CA PRO A 359 20.29 -6.16 14.71
C PRO A 359 21.79 -6.48 14.62
N VAL A 360 22.58 -5.88 15.51
CA VAL A 360 23.96 -6.32 15.75
C VAL A 360 23.92 -7.21 16.98
N SER A 361 24.23 -8.49 16.81
CA SER A 361 24.37 -9.40 17.96
C SER A 361 25.60 -8.97 18.78
N PRO A 362 25.54 -9.05 20.12
CA PRO A 362 26.68 -8.79 21.00
C PRO A 362 27.91 -9.63 20.68
#